data_AF-A0A6J8C3S8-F1
#
_entry.id   AF-A0A6J8C3S8-F1
#
_cell.length_a   1.000
_cell.length_b   1.000
_cell.length_c   1.000
_cell.angle_alpha   90.00
_cell.angle_beta   90.00
_cell.angle_gamma   90.00
#
_symmetry.space_group_name_H-M   'P 1'
#
loop_
_entity.id
_entity.type
_entity.pdbx_description
1 polymer ?
#
loop_
_entity_poly.entity_id
_entity_poly.type
_entity_poly.pdbx_seq_one_letter_code
_entity_poly.pdbx_strand_id
1 'polypeptide(L)'
;MECQRKTARSNKSITSTQKIYNLRTKKDTRAENAKLRKNDRQKLTEARTMDSKTLLPANQETKRKIKQIYRRATKALFGSICRADCTATEWKIAERQLGIKTLKGNSRFIALKTIFFKYGIQDPYTSLFDKTITKMKWKHMINQKVNTYWTERKQQDTLMFSSLQYLSGMYRIGKCHPTATTCSANIRDISRIPVRLKILTGSYILQTKRAVFNNTNPDPTCMLCGKSDETLSHFLLVCTELDNIRMTLTREIIDVCSVLFAKYKLNTNFDLLTILINPYYYYSQWNSENLISDIDQWLEPLCRCLCYKLHAKRYQLLDIPTKSRTIRKLAK
;
A
#
# COMPACT_ATOMS: atom_id res chain seq x y z
N MET A 1 2.41 58.90 56.31
CA MET A 1 2.80 59.36 54.97
C MET A 1 1.56 59.38 54.08
N GLU A 2 0.86 60.51 54.13
CA GLU A 2 -0.20 60.88 53.18
C GLU A 2 0.42 61.16 51.80
N CYS A 3 -0.21 60.66 50.74
CA CYS A 3 0.04 61.14 49.38
C CYS A 3 -1.30 61.35 48.68
N GLN A 4 -1.71 62.62 48.66
CA GLN A 4 -2.87 63.13 47.95
C GLN A 4 -2.63 63.06 46.43
N ARG A 5 -3.59 62.53 45.67
CA ARG A 5 -3.74 62.85 44.25
C ARG A 5 -5.21 63.14 43.93
N LYS A 6 -5.55 64.42 43.98
CA LYS A 6 -6.75 64.97 43.35
C LYS A 6 -6.47 65.13 41.85
N THR A 7 -7.17 64.40 41.00
CA THR A 7 -7.26 64.67 39.57
C THR A 7 -8.67 65.11 39.21
N ALA A 8 -8.77 66.35 38.75
CA ALA A 8 -9.99 67.00 38.32
C ALA A 8 -10.60 66.30 37.10
N ARG A 9 -11.87 65.90 37.20
CA ARG A 9 -12.67 65.40 36.08
C ARG A 9 -13.37 66.57 35.39
N SER A 10 -12.80 67.03 34.28
CA SER A 10 -13.48 67.89 33.30
C SER A 10 -14.50 67.05 32.51
N ASN A 11 -15.77 67.11 32.91
CA ASN A 11 -16.88 66.51 32.17
C ASN A 11 -17.18 67.36 30.91
N LYS A 12 -16.56 67.01 29.78
CA LYS A 12 -17.00 67.50 28.47
C LYS A 12 -18.32 66.83 28.11
N SER A 13 -19.40 67.61 28.18
CA SER A 13 -20.72 67.32 27.63
C SER A 13 -20.58 67.02 26.13
N ILE A 14 -20.64 65.74 25.76
CA ILE A 14 -20.76 65.31 24.36
C ILE A 14 -22.24 65.43 24.00
N THR A 15 -22.55 66.38 23.12
CA THR A 15 -23.90 66.61 22.59
C THR A 15 -24.46 65.35 21.93
N SER A 16 -25.76 65.10 22.10
CA SER A 16 -26.44 63.87 21.66
C SER A 16 -26.21 63.54 20.18
N THR A 17 -26.08 64.57 19.35
CA THR A 17 -25.80 64.47 17.91
C THR A 17 -24.45 63.80 17.61
N GLN A 18 -23.40 64.10 18.39
CA GLN A 18 -22.08 63.50 18.22
C GLN A 18 -22.08 62.01 18.61
N LYS A 19 -22.90 61.61 19.59
CA LYS A 19 -23.09 60.20 19.97
C LYS A 19 -23.79 59.42 18.85
N ILE A 20 -24.80 59.99 18.20
CA ILE A 20 -25.53 59.33 17.10
C ILE A 20 -24.62 59.13 15.88
N TYR A 21 -23.83 60.15 15.51
CA TYR A 21 -22.88 60.03 14.41
C TYR A 21 -21.83 58.93 14.66
N ASN A 22 -21.25 58.89 15.87
CA ASN A 22 -20.28 57.86 16.27
C ASN A 22 -20.87 56.44 16.32
N LEU A 23 -22.17 56.29 16.55
CA LEU A 23 -22.84 54.99 16.53
C LEU A 23 -23.10 54.51 15.10
N ARG A 24 -23.43 55.41 14.16
CA ARG A 24 -23.60 55.07 12.74
C ARG A 24 -22.27 54.64 12.11
N THR A 25 -21.20 55.41 12.29
CA THR A 25 -19.88 55.06 11.76
C THR A 25 -19.33 53.74 12.33
N LYS A 26 -19.62 53.42 13.60
CA LYS A 26 -19.30 52.11 14.20
C LYS A 26 -20.14 50.96 13.66
N LYS A 27 -21.37 51.21 13.21
CA LYS A 27 -22.24 50.18 12.61
C LYS A 27 -21.79 49.85 11.19
N ASP A 28 -21.41 50.87 10.43
CA ASP A 28 -20.97 50.72 9.03
C ASP A 28 -19.62 50.00 8.95
N THR A 29 -18.66 50.36 9.82
CA THR A 29 -17.37 49.65 9.94
C THR A 29 -17.52 48.19 10.37
N ARG A 30 -18.53 47.83 11.18
CA ARG A 30 -18.80 46.43 11.52
C ARG A 30 -19.36 45.64 10.34
N ALA A 31 -20.25 46.23 9.55
CA ALA A 31 -20.82 45.59 8.37
C ALA A 31 -19.75 45.35 7.29
N GLU A 32 -18.85 46.32 7.10
CA GLU A 32 -17.74 46.21 6.15
C GLU A 32 -16.72 45.13 6.58
N ASN A 33 -16.33 45.10 7.85
CA ASN A 33 -15.47 44.04 8.40
C ASN A 33 -16.11 42.65 8.31
N ALA A 34 -17.43 42.54 8.44
CA ALA A 34 -18.13 41.27 8.27
C ALA A 34 -18.10 40.79 6.81
N LYS A 35 -18.25 41.70 5.84
CA LYS A 35 -18.12 41.39 4.40
C LYS A 35 -16.69 40.94 4.07
N LEU A 36 -15.68 41.62 4.60
CA LEU A 36 -14.27 41.26 4.39
C LEU A 36 -13.97 39.84 4.89
N ARG A 37 -14.40 39.51 6.12
CA ARG A 37 -14.25 38.16 6.70
C ARG A 37 -14.99 37.08 5.91
N LYS A 38 -16.13 37.41 5.30
CA LYS A 38 -16.88 36.47 4.45
C LYS A 38 -16.11 36.19 3.16
N ASN A 39 -15.56 37.22 2.52
CA ASN A 39 -14.73 37.07 1.33
C ASN A 39 -13.44 36.29 1.61
N ASP A 40 -12.77 36.54 2.74
CA ASP A 40 -11.56 35.80 3.13
C ASP A 40 -11.85 34.32 3.36
N ARG A 41 -12.97 33.98 4.01
CA ARG A 41 -13.42 32.59 4.18
C ARG A 41 -13.73 31.94 2.83
N GLN A 42 -14.33 32.67 1.91
CA GLN A 42 -14.64 32.16 0.57
C GLN A 42 -13.37 31.88 -0.22
N LYS A 43 -12.41 32.82 -0.25
CA LYS A 43 -11.08 32.62 -0.88
C LYS A 43 -10.31 31.44 -0.27
N LEU A 44 -10.34 31.27 1.05
CA LEU A 44 -9.75 30.12 1.74
C LEU A 44 -10.42 28.79 1.36
N THR A 45 -11.72 28.81 1.12
CA THR A 45 -12.48 27.63 0.70
C THR A 45 -12.17 27.28 -0.76
N GLU A 46 -12.13 28.27 -1.64
CA GLU A 46 -11.76 28.14 -3.05
C GLU A 46 -10.33 27.61 -3.21
N ALA A 47 -9.37 28.16 -2.46
CA ALA A 47 -7.98 27.68 -2.44
C ALA A 47 -7.88 26.21 -1.99
N ARG A 48 -8.63 25.79 -0.97
CA ARG A 48 -8.68 24.39 -0.51
C ARG A 48 -9.30 23.46 -1.55
N THR A 49 -10.31 23.91 -2.29
CA THR A 49 -10.94 23.11 -3.35
C THR A 49 -10.09 23.02 -4.61
N MET A 50 -9.27 24.04 -4.92
CA MET A 50 -8.35 23.99 -6.05
C MET A 50 -7.14 23.09 -5.76
N ASP A 51 -6.57 23.14 -4.55
CA ASP A 51 -5.50 22.22 -4.15
C ASP A 51 -5.96 20.75 -4.10
N SER A 52 -7.24 20.50 -3.81
CA SER A 52 -7.80 19.14 -3.76
C SER A 52 -7.80 18.42 -5.12
N LYS A 53 -7.82 19.14 -6.25
CA LYS A 53 -7.90 18.54 -7.59
C LYS A 53 -6.53 18.33 -8.26
N THR A 54 -5.49 19.02 -7.79
CA THR A 54 -4.12 18.91 -8.30
C THR A 54 -3.12 18.31 -7.30
N LEU A 55 -3.54 17.98 -6.08
CA LEU A 55 -2.72 17.24 -5.12
C LEU A 55 -2.51 15.77 -5.54
N LEU A 56 -1.51 15.64 -6.42
CA LEU A 56 -0.72 14.49 -6.83
C LEU A 56 -0.84 13.21 -5.98
N PRO A 57 -0.77 12.02 -6.61
CA PRO A 57 -0.65 10.73 -5.92
C PRO A 57 0.50 10.66 -4.89
N ALA A 58 1.51 11.55 -4.99
CA ALA A 58 2.58 11.71 -4.01
C ALA A 58 2.07 12.07 -2.59
N ASN A 59 0.99 12.86 -2.45
CA ASN A 59 0.43 13.19 -1.13
C ASN A 59 -0.28 11.96 -0.51
N GLN A 60 -0.94 11.14 -1.33
CA GLN A 60 -1.62 9.94 -0.84
C GLN A 60 -0.62 8.87 -0.39
N GLU A 61 0.49 8.69 -1.10
CA GLU A 61 1.56 7.78 -0.68
C GLU A 61 2.24 8.25 0.61
N THR A 62 2.54 9.55 0.72
CA THR A 62 3.10 10.14 1.95
C THR A 62 2.14 9.98 3.13
N LYS A 63 0.84 10.25 2.95
CA LYS A 63 -0.18 9.99 3.99
C LYS A 63 -0.23 8.51 4.39
N ARG A 64 -0.10 7.57 3.44
CA ARG A 64 -0.03 6.12 3.73
C ARG A 64 1.21 5.77 4.54
N LYS A 65 2.38 6.30 4.17
CA LYS A 65 3.66 6.11 4.90
C LYS A 65 3.58 6.67 6.33
N ILE A 66 3.08 7.89 6.51
CA ILE A 66 2.89 8.51 7.84
C ILE A 66 1.94 7.66 8.70
N LYS A 67 0.80 7.23 8.15
CA LYS A 67 -0.16 6.38 8.87
C LYS A 67 0.45 5.03 9.26
N GLN A 68 1.32 4.46 8.42
CA GLN A 68 2.05 3.22 8.72
C GLN A 68 3.08 3.41 9.84
N ILE A 69 3.85 4.50 9.80
CA ILE A 69 4.80 4.86 10.87
C ILE A 69 4.07 5.05 12.20
N TYR A 70 2.97 5.81 12.20
CA TYR A 70 2.14 6.03 13.39
C TYR A 70 1.61 4.71 13.99
N ARG A 71 1.13 3.79 13.15
CA ARG A 71 0.68 2.46 13.59
C ARG A 71 1.81 1.63 14.19
N ARG A 72 3.02 1.68 13.62
CA ARG A 72 4.21 0.98 14.15
C ARG A 72 4.61 1.54 15.51
N ALA A 73 4.70 2.87 15.62
CA ALA A 73 5.01 3.56 16.87
C ALA A 73 3.98 3.25 17.96
N THR A 74 2.68 3.24 17.63
CA THR A 74 1.60 2.94 18.58
C THR A 74 1.73 1.52 19.16
N LYS A 75 2.03 0.51 18.32
CA LYS A 75 2.23 -0.87 18.78
C LYS A 75 3.47 -1.04 19.66
N ALA A 76 4.58 -0.39 19.27
CA ALA A 76 5.84 -0.46 20.02
C ALA A 76 5.74 0.26 21.38
N LEU A 77 5.08 1.42 21.39
CA LEU A 77 4.78 2.16 22.60
C LEU A 77 3.91 1.33 23.55
N PHE A 78 2.82 0.77 23.05
CA PHE A 78 1.92 -0.01 23.90
C PHE A 78 2.60 -1.26 24.49
N GLY A 79 3.38 -1.99 23.69
CA GLY A 79 4.16 -3.10 24.23
C GLY A 79 5.14 -2.68 25.32
N SER A 80 5.64 -1.45 25.28
CA SER A 80 6.49 -0.90 26.35
C SER A 80 5.68 -0.50 27.57
N ILE A 81 4.49 0.07 27.38
CA ILE A 81 3.54 0.36 28.47
C ILE A 81 3.14 -0.91 29.21
N CYS A 82 2.79 -2.00 28.54
CA CYS A 82 2.43 -3.27 29.18
C CYS A 82 3.53 -3.86 30.08
N ARG A 83 4.79 -3.46 29.88
CA ARG A 83 5.94 -3.92 30.67
C ARG A 83 6.40 -2.90 31.71
N ALA A 84 5.85 -1.69 31.69
CA ALA A 84 6.15 -0.67 32.69
C ALA A 84 5.46 -1.05 34.01
N ASP A 85 6.01 -0.54 35.11
CA ASP A 85 5.35 -0.62 36.41
C ASP A 85 3.95 0.03 36.33
N CYS A 86 2.96 -0.54 37.03
CA CYS A 86 1.60 0.02 37.08
C CYS A 86 1.55 1.42 37.72
N THR A 87 2.59 1.80 38.46
CA THR A 87 2.76 3.15 39.00
C THR A 87 3.14 4.19 37.92
N ALA A 88 3.68 3.75 36.78
CA ALA A 88 4.11 4.62 35.70
C ALA A 88 2.95 5.44 35.11
N THR A 89 3.22 6.71 34.81
CA THR A 89 2.22 7.64 34.29
C THR A 89 1.58 7.15 32.99
N GLU A 90 2.38 6.61 32.08
CA GLU A 90 1.93 6.08 30.79
C GLU A 90 1.02 4.86 30.97
N TRP A 91 1.29 4.04 31.97
CA TRP A 91 0.47 2.87 32.30
C TRP A 91 -0.91 3.31 32.80
N LYS A 92 -0.97 4.22 33.78
CA LYS A 92 -2.24 4.77 34.31
C LYS A 92 -3.05 5.50 33.23
N ILE A 93 -2.38 6.22 32.33
CA ILE A 93 -3.05 6.84 31.18
C ILE A 93 -3.63 5.76 30.26
N ALA A 94 -2.87 4.71 29.94
CA ALA A 94 -3.34 3.63 29.08
C ALA A 94 -4.53 2.90 29.69
N GLU A 95 -4.46 2.53 30.96
CA GLU A 95 -5.56 1.91 31.72
C GLU A 95 -6.83 2.77 31.63
N ARG A 96 -6.75 4.05 32.03
CA ARG A 96 -7.90 4.96 32.00
C ARG A 96 -8.48 5.09 30.59
N GLN A 97 -7.62 5.28 29.59
CA GLN A 97 -8.06 5.49 28.20
C GLN A 97 -8.67 4.22 27.60
N LEU A 98 -8.17 3.04 27.97
CA LEU A 98 -8.69 1.76 27.51
C LEU A 98 -9.94 1.33 28.27
N GLY A 99 -10.07 1.66 29.55
CA GLY A 99 -11.26 1.34 30.36
C GLY A 99 -12.47 2.21 30.02
N ILE A 100 -12.27 3.50 29.76
CA ILE A 100 -13.38 4.46 29.62
C ILE A 100 -13.82 4.66 28.17
N LYS A 101 -12.90 4.68 27.21
CA LYS A 101 -13.24 5.14 25.85
C LYS A 101 -13.93 4.04 25.03
N THR A 102 -14.97 4.45 24.31
CA THR A 102 -15.66 3.62 23.31
C THR A 102 -14.89 3.56 21.99
N LEU A 103 -15.17 2.56 21.15
CA LEU A 103 -14.50 2.36 19.85
C LEU A 103 -14.69 3.51 18.84
N LYS A 104 -15.60 4.46 19.12
CA LYS A 104 -15.85 5.65 18.29
C LYS A 104 -14.93 6.84 18.61
N GLY A 105 -14.13 6.76 19.68
CA GLY A 105 -13.28 7.87 20.12
C GLY A 105 -12.03 8.10 19.25
N ASN A 106 -11.63 9.36 19.09
CA ASN A 106 -10.38 9.74 18.40
C ASN A 106 -9.17 9.69 19.36
N SER A 107 -8.78 8.48 19.79
CA SER A 107 -7.64 8.26 20.68
C SER A 107 -6.69 7.20 20.10
N ARG A 108 -5.39 7.35 20.36
CA ARG A 108 -4.38 6.34 19.99
C ARG A 108 -4.67 4.97 20.59
N PHE A 109 -5.24 4.91 21.79
CA PHE A 109 -5.62 3.67 22.47
C PHE A 109 -6.87 3.03 21.85
N ILE A 110 -7.78 3.83 21.30
CA ILE A 110 -8.92 3.30 20.53
C ILE A 110 -8.45 2.74 19.19
N ALA A 111 -7.55 3.45 18.48
CA ALA A 111 -6.93 2.92 17.28
C ALA A 111 -6.20 1.59 17.54
N LEU A 112 -5.57 1.44 18.70
CA LEU A 112 -4.98 0.19 19.15
C LEU A 112 -6.04 -0.90 19.37
N LYS A 113 -7.14 -0.62 20.09
CA LYS A 113 -8.27 -1.57 20.24
C LYS A 113 -8.80 -2.04 18.89
N THR A 114 -9.01 -1.13 17.93
CA THR A 114 -9.45 -1.49 16.57
C THR A 114 -8.45 -2.42 15.86
N ILE A 115 -7.15 -2.19 16.04
CA ILE A 115 -6.11 -3.07 15.49
C ILE A 115 -6.16 -4.45 16.15
N PHE A 116 -6.32 -4.51 17.48
CA PHE A 116 -6.34 -5.76 18.22
C PHE A 116 -7.54 -6.60 17.84
N PHE A 117 -8.71 -5.96 17.79
CA PHE A 117 -9.95 -6.55 17.29
C PHE A 117 -9.79 -7.07 15.86
N LYS A 118 -9.24 -6.27 14.94
CA LYS A 118 -9.04 -6.69 13.53
C LYS A 118 -8.22 -7.97 13.40
N TYR A 119 -7.20 -8.15 14.23
CA TYR A 119 -6.28 -9.29 14.15
C TYR A 119 -6.64 -10.42 15.14
N GLY A 120 -7.80 -10.35 15.82
CA GLY A 120 -8.20 -11.35 16.81
C GLY A 120 -7.20 -11.49 17.97
N ILE A 121 -6.60 -10.37 18.37
CA ILE A 121 -5.73 -10.26 19.54
C ILE A 121 -6.62 -9.90 20.74
N GLN A 122 -6.33 -10.48 21.92
CA GLN A 122 -7.06 -10.23 23.16
C GLN A 122 -7.13 -8.73 23.45
N ASP A 123 -8.23 -8.23 24.05
CA ASP A 123 -8.41 -6.79 24.27
C ASP A 123 -7.19 -6.17 24.99
N PRO A 124 -6.63 -5.06 24.49
CA PRO A 124 -5.41 -4.48 25.05
C PRO A 124 -5.56 -4.10 26.53
N TYR A 125 -6.77 -3.82 27.03
CA TYR A 125 -7.00 -3.59 28.46
C TYR A 125 -6.60 -4.81 29.29
N THR A 126 -7.03 -6.01 28.90
CA THR A 126 -6.65 -7.24 29.60
C THR A 126 -5.15 -7.53 29.54
N SER A 127 -4.51 -7.20 28.40
CA SER A 127 -3.06 -7.36 28.23
C SER A 127 -2.22 -6.39 29.08
N LEU A 128 -2.79 -5.30 29.61
CA LEU A 128 -2.07 -4.41 30.54
C LEU A 128 -1.78 -5.08 31.89
N PHE A 129 -2.61 -6.04 32.29
CA PHE A 129 -2.53 -6.71 33.59
C PHE A 129 -1.72 -8.01 33.52
N ASP A 130 -1.38 -8.50 32.33
CA ASP A 130 -0.57 -9.70 32.16
C ASP A 130 0.93 -9.39 32.33
N LYS A 131 1.40 -9.51 33.58
CA LYS A 131 2.82 -9.34 33.94
C LYS A 131 3.75 -10.37 33.31
N THR A 132 3.22 -11.44 32.70
CA THR A 132 4.04 -12.48 32.05
C THR A 132 4.49 -12.09 30.64
N ILE A 133 4.01 -10.96 30.11
CA ILE A 133 4.33 -10.51 28.74
C ILE A 133 5.74 -9.89 28.68
N THR A 134 6.71 -10.70 28.28
CA THR A 134 8.04 -10.20 27.90
C THR A 134 8.00 -9.52 26.52
N LYS A 135 9.03 -8.71 26.20
CA LYS A 135 9.16 -8.06 24.87
C LYS A 135 9.16 -9.07 23.72
N MET A 136 9.82 -10.22 23.91
CA MET A 136 9.87 -11.29 22.93
C MET A 136 8.53 -12.00 22.77
N LYS A 137 7.86 -12.36 23.88
CA LYS A 137 6.52 -12.96 23.88
C LYS A 137 5.50 -12.04 23.19
N TRP A 138 5.54 -10.74 23.49
CA TRP A 138 4.74 -9.73 22.81
C TRP A 138 4.95 -9.71 21.30
N LYS A 139 6.21 -9.58 20.85
CA LYS A 139 6.54 -9.52 19.43
C LYS A 139 6.10 -10.80 18.71
N HIS A 140 6.32 -11.96 19.32
CA HIS A 140 5.91 -13.26 18.78
C HIS A 140 4.39 -13.34 18.63
N MET A 141 3.64 -13.05 19.69
CA MET A 141 2.17 -13.07 19.70
C MET A 141 1.58 -12.14 18.63
N ILE A 142 2.05 -10.89 18.56
CA ILE A 142 1.58 -9.93 17.55
C ILE A 142 1.90 -10.42 16.14
N ASN A 143 3.11 -10.89 15.89
CA ASN A 143 3.52 -11.40 14.57
C ASN A 143 2.70 -12.62 14.17
N GLN A 144 2.49 -13.56 15.09
CA GLN A 144 1.70 -14.77 14.85
C GLN A 144 0.27 -14.39 14.45
N LYS A 145 -0.44 -13.60 15.28
CA LYS A 145 -1.83 -13.18 15.00
C LYS A 145 -1.97 -12.39 13.70
N VAL A 146 -1.05 -11.47 13.43
CA VAL A 146 -1.03 -10.71 12.17
C VAL A 146 -0.78 -11.62 10.96
N ASN A 147 0.17 -12.56 11.07
CA ASN A 147 0.49 -13.48 9.98
C ASN A 147 -0.66 -14.46 9.73
N THR A 148 -1.29 -15.01 10.76
CA THR A 148 -2.48 -15.86 10.67
C THR A 148 -3.59 -15.13 9.92
N TYR A 149 -3.98 -13.93 10.37
CA TYR A 149 -5.03 -13.14 9.73
C TYR A 149 -4.76 -12.90 8.23
N TRP A 150 -3.54 -12.50 7.88
CA TRP A 150 -3.20 -12.23 6.48
C TRP A 150 -3.06 -13.51 5.65
N THR A 151 -2.74 -14.64 6.27
CA THR A 151 -2.68 -15.95 5.60
C THR A 151 -4.08 -16.42 5.24
N GLU A 152 -5.01 -16.36 6.20
CA GLU A 152 -6.43 -16.64 5.99
C GLU A 152 -7.02 -15.69 4.94
N ARG A 153 -6.73 -14.39 5.07
CA ARG A 153 -7.20 -13.40 4.10
C ARG A 153 -6.66 -13.66 2.69
N LYS A 154 -5.38 -13.99 2.56
CA LYS A 154 -4.77 -14.39 1.28
C LYS A 154 -5.49 -15.60 0.68
N GLN A 155 -5.77 -16.63 1.49
CA GLN A 155 -6.49 -17.83 1.03
C GLN A 155 -7.89 -17.47 0.52
N GLN A 156 -8.64 -16.64 1.27
CA GLN A 156 -9.93 -16.13 0.83
C GLN A 156 -9.83 -15.34 -0.48
N ASP A 157 -8.86 -14.42 -0.57
CA ASP A 157 -8.65 -13.62 -1.79
C ASP A 157 -8.27 -14.53 -2.98
N THR A 158 -7.50 -15.60 -2.77
CA THR A 158 -7.17 -16.55 -3.85
C THR A 158 -8.36 -17.37 -4.34
N LEU A 159 -9.36 -17.62 -3.48
CA LEU A 159 -10.61 -18.27 -3.87
C LEU A 159 -11.53 -17.30 -4.61
N MET A 160 -11.55 -16.02 -4.21
CA MET A 160 -12.40 -15.00 -4.80
C MET A 160 -11.86 -14.47 -6.14
N PHE A 161 -10.54 -14.44 -6.32
CA PHE A 161 -9.89 -13.84 -7.48
C PHE A 161 -9.04 -14.86 -8.22
N SER A 162 -9.52 -15.32 -9.38
CA SER A 162 -8.77 -16.22 -10.28
C SER A 162 -7.39 -15.67 -10.66
N SER A 163 -7.22 -14.35 -10.73
CA SER A 163 -5.92 -13.72 -11.00
C SER A 163 -4.84 -13.98 -9.93
N LEU A 164 -5.24 -14.43 -8.74
CA LEU A 164 -4.33 -14.77 -7.63
C LEU A 164 -4.08 -16.28 -7.50
N GLN A 165 -4.65 -17.12 -8.38
CA GLN A 165 -4.53 -18.58 -8.29
C GLN A 165 -3.07 -19.05 -8.29
N TYR A 166 -2.18 -18.32 -8.96
CA TYR A 166 -0.76 -18.63 -9.07
C TYR A 166 0.07 -18.25 -7.83
N LEU A 167 -0.48 -17.50 -6.87
CA LEU A 167 0.21 -17.06 -5.64
C LEU A 167 0.07 -18.08 -4.48
N SER A 168 -0.85 -19.04 -4.61
CA SER A 168 -1.44 -19.76 -3.47
C SER A 168 -0.45 -20.69 -2.73
N GLY A 169 0.42 -21.43 -3.42
CA GLY A 169 1.21 -22.52 -2.82
C GLY A 169 2.41 -22.13 -1.95
N MET A 170 3.17 -21.08 -2.31
CA MET A 170 4.50 -20.84 -1.71
C MET A 170 4.63 -19.59 -0.84
N TYR A 171 3.80 -18.60 -1.08
CA TYR A 171 3.94 -17.34 -0.39
C TYR A 171 3.48 -17.45 1.08
N ARG A 172 4.44 -17.41 2.00
CA ARG A 172 4.21 -17.31 3.45
C ARG A 172 4.22 -15.84 3.87
N ILE A 173 3.18 -15.41 4.59
CA ILE A 173 3.13 -14.04 5.10
C ILE A 173 4.32 -13.76 6.02
N GLY A 174 4.96 -12.59 5.82
CA GLY A 174 6.13 -12.16 6.58
C GLY A 174 7.46 -12.65 6.00
N LYS A 175 7.44 -13.46 4.94
CA LYS A 175 8.62 -13.82 4.14
C LYS A 175 8.54 -13.16 2.76
N CYS A 176 9.69 -12.93 2.15
CA CYS A 176 9.75 -12.46 0.77
C CYS A 176 9.34 -13.60 -0.19
N HIS A 177 8.71 -13.27 -1.31
CA HIS A 177 8.44 -14.28 -2.34
C HIS A 177 9.75 -14.70 -3.03
N PRO A 178 9.97 -15.99 -3.36
CA PRO A 178 11.20 -16.44 -4.03
C PRO A 178 11.55 -15.63 -5.29
N THR A 179 10.56 -15.31 -6.13
CA THR A 179 10.72 -14.42 -7.32
C THR A 179 11.35 -13.05 -7.02
N ALA A 180 11.23 -12.55 -5.79
CA ALA A 180 11.84 -11.29 -5.38
C ALA A 180 13.22 -11.47 -4.71
N THR A 181 13.64 -12.70 -4.42
CA THR A 181 14.93 -13.02 -3.80
C THR A 181 15.95 -13.60 -4.77
N THR A 182 15.54 -14.18 -5.89
CA THR A 182 16.45 -14.81 -6.89
C THR A 182 17.20 -13.84 -7.79
N CYS A 183 17.21 -12.54 -7.50
CA CYS A 183 17.96 -11.60 -8.31
C CYS A 183 19.43 -11.55 -7.88
N SER A 184 20.33 -11.65 -8.85
CA SER A 184 21.70 -11.20 -8.66
C SER A 184 21.71 -9.70 -8.32
N ALA A 185 22.80 -9.18 -7.76
CA ALA A 185 22.97 -7.73 -7.52
C ALA A 185 23.00 -6.89 -8.83
N ASN A 186 22.76 -7.49 -9.99
CA ASN A 186 22.68 -6.81 -11.27
C ASN A 186 21.40 -5.95 -11.38
N ILE A 187 21.58 -4.65 -11.61
CA ILE A 187 20.50 -3.67 -11.79
C ILE A 187 19.50 -4.10 -12.88
N ARG A 188 19.98 -4.75 -13.95
CA ARG A 188 19.10 -5.23 -15.02
C ARG A 188 18.14 -6.30 -14.51
N ASP A 189 18.58 -7.24 -13.69
CA ASP A 189 17.71 -8.26 -13.11
C ASP A 189 16.72 -7.67 -12.11
N ILE A 190 17.19 -6.76 -11.26
CA ILE A 190 16.33 -6.02 -10.31
C ILE A 190 15.20 -5.30 -11.05
N SER A 191 15.48 -4.71 -12.21
CA SER A 191 14.47 -4.01 -13.03
C SER A 191 13.37 -4.92 -13.61
N ARG A 192 13.61 -6.24 -13.67
CA ARG A 192 12.66 -7.22 -14.20
C ARG A 192 11.66 -7.71 -13.15
N ILE A 193 12.07 -7.72 -11.86
CA ILE A 193 11.24 -8.21 -10.74
C ILE A 193 9.87 -7.53 -10.67
N PRO A 194 9.73 -6.19 -10.81
CA PRO A 194 8.42 -5.56 -10.71
C PRO A 194 7.41 -6.04 -11.75
N VAL A 195 7.88 -6.37 -12.97
CA VAL A 195 7.00 -6.92 -14.02
C VAL A 195 6.51 -8.31 -13.62
N ARG A 196 7.43 -9.15 -13.15
CA ARG A 196 7.11 -10.51 -12.66
C ARG A 196 6.13 -10.48 -11.50
N LEU A 197 6.37 -9.65 -10.48
CA LEU A 197 5.47 -9.51 -9.35
C LEU A 197 4.10 -8.99 -9.79
N LYS A 198 4.03 -8.05 -10.75
CA LYS A 198 2.73 -7.59 -11.28
C LYS A 198 1.94 -8.70 -11.95
N ILE A 199 2.61 -9.55 -12.74
CA ILE A 199 1.98 -10.70 -13.38
C ILE A 199 1.50 -11.69 -12.32
N LEU A 200 2.39 -12.06 -11.38
CA LEU A 200 2.11 -13.01 -10.31
C LEU A 200 0.96 -12.59 -9.39
N THR A 201 0.90 -11.32 -9.01
CA THR A 201 -0.15 -10.81 -8.11
C THR A 201 -1.42 -10.38 -8.86
N GLY A 202 -1.53 -10.65 -10.15
CA GLY A 202 -2.67 -10.20 -10.95
C GLY A 202 -2.82 -8.67 -11.00
N SER A 203 -1.76 -7.88 -10.79
CA SER A 203 -1.79 -6.42 -10.92
C SER A 203 -1.26 -5.90 -12.26
N TYR A 204 -0.81 -6.80 -13.13
CA TYR A 204 -0.46 -6.47 -14.50
C TYR A 204 -1.69 -6.03 -15.30
N ILE A 205 -1.61 -4.87 -15.93
CA ILE A 205 -2.72 -4.20 -16.61
C ILE A 205 -2.78 -4.69 -18.06
N LEU A 206 -3.82 -5.45 -18.37
CA LEU A 206 -4.19 -5.92 -19.71
C LEU A 206 -5.53 -5.29 -20.12
N GLN A 207 -5.91 -5.34 -21.40
CA GLN A 207 -7.19 -4.78 -21.87
C GLN A 207 -8.38 -5.40 -21.14
N THR A 208 -8.40 -6.71 -20.94
CA THR A 208 -9.47 -7.39 -20.17
C THR A 208 -9.69 -6.78 -18.78
N LYS A 209 -8.63 -6.37 -18.07
CA LYS A 209 -8.76 -5.72 -16.75
C LYS A 209 -9.14 -4.25 -16.83
N ARG A 210 -8.61 -3.53 -17.81
CA ARG A 210 -9.06 -2.15 -18.10
C ARG A 210 -10.55 -2.18 -18.43
N ALA A 211 -10.97 -3.25 -19.10
CA ALA A 211 -12.31 -3.38 -19.58
C ALA A 211 -13.33 -3.45 -18.42
N VAL A 212 -13.03 -4.32 -17.46
CA VAL A 212 -13.82 -4.45 -16.23
C VAL A 212 -13.85 -3.17 -15.40
N PHE A 213 -12.79 -2.34 -15.42
CA PHE A 213 -12.69 -1.16 -14.57
C PHE A 213 -13.41 0.08 -15.13
N ASN A 214 -13.44 0.28 -16.45
CA ASN A 214 -13.86 1.56 -17.03
C ASN A 214 -15.39 1.73 -17.15
N ASN A 215 -16.22 0.71 -16.89
CA ASN A 215 -17.70 0.73 -16.96
C ASN A 215 -18.34 1.22 -18.29
N THR A 216 -17.56 1.76 -19.24
CA THR A 216 -18.01 2.32 -20.52
C THR A 216 -17.70 1.38 -21.69
N ASN A 217 -18.25 0.17 -21.63
CA ASN A 217 -18.08 -0.91 -22.61
C ASN A 217 -16.70 -0.99 -23.33
N PRO A 218 -15.59 -0.94 -22.59
CA PRO A 218 -14.25 -0.98 -23.16
C PRO A 218 -13.95 -2.33 -23.85
N ASP A 219 -13.41 -2.25 -25.05
CA ASP A 219 -13.01 -3.42 -25.86
C ASP A 219 -11.89 -4.23 -25.16
N PRO A 220 -12.11 -5.51 -24.79
CA PRO A 220 -11.09 -6.36 -24.18
C PRO A 220 -10.06 -6.86 -25.19
N THR A 221 -10.24 -6.61 -26.49
CA THR A 221 -9.38 -7.10 -27.57
C THR A 221 -7.93 -6.64 -27.40
N CYS A 222 -7.00 -7.54 -27.69
CA CYS A 222 -5.58 -7.26 -27.67
C CYS A 222 -5.20 -6.14 -28.65
N MET A 223 -4.78 -5.01 -28.11
CA MET A 223 -4.30 -3.86 -28.89
C MET A 223 -3.04 -4.15 -29.74
N LEU A 224 -2.40 -5.31 -29.56
CA LEU A 224 -1.27 -5.70 -30.39
C LEU A 224 -1.72 -6.43 -31.65
N CYS A 225 -2.46 -7.53 -31.51
CA CYS A 225 -2.83 -8.37 -32.65
C CYS A 225 -4.24 -8.11 -33.19
N GLY A 226 -5.14 -7.50 -32.40
CA GLY A 226 -6.53 -7.24 -32.78
C GLY A 226 -7.42 -8.49 -32.92
N LYS A 227 -6.95 -9.69 -32.53
CA LYS A 227 -7.62 -10.96 -32.85
C LYS A 227 -8.44 -11.58 -31.71
N SER A 228 -8.05 -11.36 -30.46
CA SER A 228 -8.73 -11.94 -29.29
C SER A 228 -8.47 -11.12 -28.03
N ASP A 229 -9.26 -11.38 -26.99
CA ASP A 229 -9.15 -10.75 -25.69
C ASP A 229 -7.74 -10.81 -25.12
N GLU A 230 -7.24 -9.68 -24.62
CA GLU A 230 -5.94 -9.60 -23.97
C GLU A 230 -5.99 -10.21 -22.56
N THR A 231 -6.10 -11.53 -22.48
CA THR A 231 -5.94 -12.29 -21.24
C THR A 231 -4.46 -12.52 -20.92
N LEU A 232 -4.16 -12.99 -19.70
CA LEU A 232 -2.77 -13.32 -19.34
C LEU A 232 -2.23 -14.49 -20.18
N SER A 233 -3.08 -15.48 -20.47
CA SER A 233 -2.76 -16.58 -21.38
C SER A 233 -2.46 -16.06 -22.78
N HIS A 234 -3.32 -15.17 -23.31
CA HIS A 234 -3.08 -14.56 -24.63
C HIS A 234 -1.74 -13.82 -24.67
N PHE A 235 -1.48 -12.95 -23.69
CA PHE A 235 -0.24 -12.17 -23.61
C PHE A 235 1.00 -13.06 -23.51
N LEU A 236 1.00 -14.07 -22.63
CA LEU A 236 2.17 -14.90 -22.36
C LEU A 236 2.37 -16.03 -23.37
N LEU A 237 1.29 -16.57 -23.96
CA LEU A 237 1.35 -17.78 -24.80
C LEU A 237 0.89 -17.63 -26.26
N VAL A 238 0.00 -16.69 -26.60
CA VAL A 238 -0.73 -16.73 -27.90
C VAL A 238 -0.50 -15.53 -28.82
N CYS A 239 -0.28 -14.32 -28.29
CA CYS A 239 -0.26 -13.09 -29.08
C CYS A 239 0.77 -13.08 -30.22
N THR A 240 0.33 -13.13 -31.48
CA THR A 240 1.22 -13.32 -32.65
C THR A 240 2.33 -12.28 -32.78
N GLU A 241 2.05 -11.02 -32.39
CA GLU A 241 3.02 -9.92 -32.40
C GLU A 241 4.21 -10.11 -31.44
N LEU A 242 4.11 -11.09 -30.54
CA LEU A 242 5.14 -11.40 -29.54
C LEU A 242 5.86 -12.73 -29.79
N ASP A 243 5.50 -13.47 -30.85
CA ASP A 243 5.99 -14.84 -31.06
C ASP A 243 7.50 -14.93 -31.26
N ASN A 244 8.08 -13.98 -32.01
CA ASN A 244 9.53 -13.94 -32.23
C ASN A 244 10.33 -13.88 -30.91
N ILE A 245 9.79 -13.24 -29.87
CA ILE A 245 10.41 -13.18 -28.54
C ILE A 245 10.13 -14.46 -27.74
N ARG A 246 8.90 -14.96 -27.87
CA ARG A 246 8.38 -16.09 -27.11
C ARG A 246 9.05 -17.40 -27.49
N MET A 247 9.11 -17.72 -28.78
CA MET A 247 9.51 -19.04 -29.28
C MET A 247 10.87 -19.51 -28.75
N THR A 248 11.89 -18.64 -28.80
CA THR A 248 13.25 -18.99 -28.35
C THR A 248 13.27 -19.32 -26.85
N LEU A 249 12.74 -18.41 -26.01
CA LEU A 249 12.80 -18.58 -24.56
C LEU A 249 11.84 -19.65 -24.05
N THR A 250 10.68 -19.82 -24.69
CA THR A 250 9.74 -20.88 -24.31
C THR A 250 10.32 -22.26 -24.57
N ARG A 251 11.06 -22.45 -25.67
CA ARG A 251 11.77 -23.71 -25.92
C ARG A 251 12.79 -24.00 -24.82
N GLU A 252 13.66 -23.05 -24.51
CA GLU A 252 14.65 -23.19 -23.43
C GLU A 252 13.98 -23.51 -22.07
N ILE A 253 12.86 -22.85 -21.77
CA ILE A 253 12.08 -23.11 -20.56
C ILE A 253 11.55 -24.55 -20.55
N ILE A 254 10.97 -25.03 -21.66
CA ILE A 254 10.45 -26.40 -21.77
C ILE A 254 11.57 -27.43 -21.60
N ASP A 255 12.74 -27.19 -22.20
CA ASP A 255 13.90 -28.08 -22.10
C ASP A 255 14.38 -28.18 -20.64
N VAL A 256 14.56 -27.02 -19.98
CA VAL A 256 14.94 -26.97 -18.55
C VAL A 256 13.88 -27.63 -17.67
N CYS A 257 12.60 -27.35 -17.91
CA CYS A 257 11.50 -27.99 -17.19
C CYS A 257 11.53 -29.51 -17.36
N SER A 258 11.74 -30.01 -18.57
CA SER A 258 11.79 -31.46 -18.83
C SER A 258 12.90 -32.14 -18.04
N VAL A 259 14.10 -31.54 -18.02
CA VAL A 259 15.24 -32.05 -17.25
C VAL A 259 14.98 -32.01 -15.75
N LEU A 260 14.51 -30.88 -15.22
CA LEU A 260 14.21 -30.73 -13.80
C LEU A 260 13.09 -31.68 -13.36
N PHE A 261 12.03 -31.78 -14.13
CA PHE A 261 10.87 -32.60 -13.77
C PHE A 261 11.22 -34.07 -13.81
N ALA A 262 12.03 -34.53 -14.76
CA ALA A 262 12.58 -35.88 -14.76
C ALA A 262 13.49 -36.13 -13.54
N LYS A 263 14.42 -35.22 -13.24
CA LYS A 263 15.34 -35.31 -12.10
C LYS A 263 14.62 -35.45 -10.76
N TYR A 264 13.53 -34.69 -10.57
CA TYR A 264 12.77 -34.66 -9.33
C TYR A 264 11.49 -35.51 -9.36
N LYS A 265 11.30 -36.36 -10.39
CA LYS A 265 10.13 -37.24 -10.57
C LYS A 265 8.78 -36.50 -10.48
N LEU A 266 8.74 -35.29 -11.03
CA LEU A 266 7.53 -34.47 -11.10
C LEU A 266 6.65 -34.91 -12.29
N ASN A 267 5.36 -34.59 -12.24
CA ASN A 267 4.44 -34.86 -13.35
C ASN A 267 4.88 -34.08 -14.60
N THR A 268 5.18 -34.80 -15.69
CA THR A 268 5.60 -34.23 -16.98
C THR A 268 4.50 -33.41 -17.65
N ASN A 269 3.24 -33.63 -17.30
CA ASN A 269 2.12 -32.80 -17.73
C ASN A 269 2.04 -31.53 -16.89
N PHE A 270 2.92 -30.57 -17.19
CA PHE A 270 2.90 -29.26 -16.55
C PHE A 270 2.11 -28.23 -17.36
N ASP A 271 1.48 -27.30 -16.65
CA ASP A 271 0.86 -26.13 -17.27
C ASP A 271 1.94 -25.06 -17.46
N LEU A 272 2.33 -24.84 -18.72
CA LEU A 272 3.33 -23.84 -19.08
C LEU A 272 2.94 -22.45 -18.58
N LEU A 273 1.64 -22.08 -18.59
CA LEU A 273 1.20 -20.78 -18.08
C LEU A 273 1.55 -20.63 -16.60
N THR A 274 1.25 -21.65 -15.81
CA THR A 274 1.61 -21.71 -14.38
C THR A 274 3.11 -21.60 -14.17
N ILE A 275 3.95 -22.30 -14.94
CA ILE A 275 5.42 -22.20 -14.84
C ILE A 275 5.91 -20.79 -15.18
N LEU A 276 5.41 -20.20 -16.27
CA LEU A 276 5.81 -18.85 -16.68
C LEU A 276 5.44 -17.80 -15.63
N ILE A 277 4.30 -17.96 -14.95
CA ILE A 277 3.85 -17.04 -13.90
C ILE A 277 4.58 -17.32 -12.59
N ASN A 278 4.65 -18.56 -12.16
CA ASN A 278 5.24 -18.96 -10.90
C ASN A 278 5.93 -20.34 -10.99
N PRO A 279 7.24 -20.41 -11.30
CA PRO A 279 7.93 -21.70 -11.40
C PRO A 279 7.98 -22.45 -10.06
N TYR A 280 7.75 -21.76 -8.93
CA TYR A 280 7.69 -22.35 -7.59
C TYR A 280 6.36 -23.02 -7.26
N TYR A 281 5.36 -22.95 -8.14
CA TYR A 281 4.05 -23.54 -7.91
C TYR A 281 4.15 -25.04 -7.63
N TYR A 282 5.01 -25.75 -8.35
CA TYR A 282 5.19 -27.20 -8.22
C TYR A 282 6.05 -27.60 -7.01
N TYR A 283 6.77 -26.67 -6.38
CA TYR A 283 7.62 -26.99 -5.23
C TYR A 283 6.79 -27.29 -3.96
N SER A 284 5.58 -26.74 -3.81
CA SER A 284 4.78 -26.90 -2.57
C SER A 284 4.39 -28.32 -2.23
N GLN A 285 4.53 -29.23 -3.19
CA GLN A 285 4.23 -30.64 -3.00
C GLN A 285 5.42 -31.44 -2.46
N TRP A 286 6.66 -30.96 -2.57
CA TRP A 286 7.86 -31.81 -2.42
C TRP A 286 8.90 -31.35 -1.39
N ASN A 287 8.83 -30.11 -0.90
CA ASN A 287 9.73 -29.56 0.15
C ASN A 287 11.25 -29.80 -0.06
N SER A 288 11.71 -30.07 -1.30
CA SER A 288 13.12 -30.33 -1.62
C SER A 288 13.92 -29.02 -1.82
N GLU A 289 14.83 -28.70 -0.90
CA GLU A 289 15.69 -27.50 -1.01
C GLU A 289 16.53 -27.49 -2.30
N ASN A 290 16.96 -28.66 -2.77
CA ASN A 290 17.70 -28.79 -4.02
C ASN A 290 16.86 -28.36 -5.24
N LEU A 291 15.56 -28.68 -5.25
CA LEU A 291 14.66 -28.25 -6.32
C LEU A 291 14.51 -26.73 -6.35
N ILE A 292 14.44 -26.06 -5.19
CA ILE A 292 14.41 -24.59 -5.15
C ILE A 292 15.70 -24.03 -5.74
N SER A 293 16.85 -24.55 -5.33
CA SER A 293 18.14 -24.08 -5.84
C SER A 293 18.23 -24.23 -7.35
N ASP A 294 17.78 -25.35 -7.90
CA ASP A 294 17.77 -25.59 -9.35
C ASP A 294 16.76 -24.68 -10.07
N ILE A 295 15.58 -24.44 -9.50
CA ILE A 295 14.61 -23.48 -10.06
C ILE A 295 15.22 -22.07 -10.08
N ASP A 296 15.85 -21.65 -8.98
CA ASP A 296 16.46 -20.33 -8.83
C ASP A 296 17.60 -20.11 -9.82
N GLN A 297 18.40 -21.15 -10.07
CA GLN A 297 19.56 -21.08 -10.95
C GLN A 297 19.18 -21.16 -12.43
N TRP A 298 18.25 -22.06 -12.80
CA TRP A 298 18.04 -22.41 -14.21
C TRP A 298 16.71 -21.91 -14.76
N LEU A 299 15.62 -22.02 -14.01
CA LEU A 299 14.27 -21.82 -14.55
C LEU A 299 13.73 -20.40 -14.32
N GLU A 300 13.84 -19.87 -13.09
CA GLU A 300 13.34 -18.53 -12.76
C GLU A 300 13.97 -17.44 -13.63
N PRO A 301 15.29 -17.44 -13.90
CA PRO A 301 15.91 -16.41 -14.74
C PRO A 301 15.33 -16.36 -16.15
N LEU A 302 15.03 -17.52 -16.73
CA LEU A 302 14.41 -17.64 -18.06
C LEU A 302 12.98 -17.09 -18.05
N CYS A 303 12.14 -17.54 -17.10
CA CYS A 303 10.77 -17.02 -16.94
C CYS A 303 10.75 -15.51 -16.72
N ARG A 304 11.68 -14.99 -15.91
CA ARG A 304 11.88 -13.56 -15.66
C ARG A 304 12.26 -12.80 -16.91
N CYS A 305 13.22 -13.32 -17.67
CA CYS A 305 13.67 -12.74 -18.93
C CYS A 305 12.52 -12.66 -19.95
N LEU A 306 11.78 -13.76 -20.13
CA LEU A 306 10.65 -13.83 -21.06
C LEU A 306 9.57 -12.79 -20.70
N CYS A 307 9.05 -12.82 -19.47
CA CYS A 307 8.00 -11.88 -19.04
C CYS A 307 8.42 -10.42 -19.25
N TYR A 308 9.68 -10.09 -18.96
CA TYR A 308 10.18 -8.74 -19.15
C TYR A 308 10.31 -8.35 -20.62
N LYS A 309 10.85 -9.24 -21.48
CA LYS A 309 10.96 -8.97 -22.92
C LYS A 309 9.58 -8.77 -23.56
N LEU A 310 8.60 -9.62 -23.21
CA LEU A 310 7.20 -9.47 -23.66
C LEU A 310 6.61 -8.13 -23.20
N HIS A 311 6.83 -7.76 -21.93
CA HIS A 311 6.37 -6.47 -21.39
C HIS A 311 6.99 -5.28 -22.13
N ALA A 312 8.31 -5.31 -22.35
CA ALA A 312 9.03 -4.25 -23.04
C ALA A 312 8.54 -4.09 -24.49
N LYS A 313 8.39 -5.20 -25.22
CA LYS A 313 7.89 -5.20 -26.60
C LYS A 313 6.45 -4.69 -26.67
N ARG A 314 5.57 -5.12 -25.76
CA ARG A 314 4.21 -4.60 -25.66
C ARG A 314 4.20 -3.08 -25.45
N TYR A 315 5.03 -2.57 -24.53
CA TYR A 315 5.09 -1.12 -24.28
C TYR A 315 5.62 -0.35 -25.50
N GLN A 316 6.59 -0.92 -26.21
CA GLN A 316 7.09 -0.36 -27.47
C GLN A 316 6.00 -0.29 -28.54
N LEU A 317 5.25 -1.38 -28.75
CA LEU A 317 4.21 -1.45 -29.78
C LEU A 317 3.01 -0.55 -29.48
N LEU A 318 2.71 -0.31 -28.19
CA LEU A 318 1.63 0.57 -27.77
C LEU A 318 2.04 2.05 -27.61
N ASP A 319 3.28 2.38 -27.97
CA ASP A 319 3.89 3.70 -27.76
C ASP A 319 3.70 4.25 -26.33
N ILE A 320 3.75 3.36 -25.34
CA ILE A 320 3.61 3.75 -23.94
C ILE A 320 4.98 4.25 -23.46
N PRO A 321 5.12 5.53 -23.06
CA PRO A 321 6.41 6.08 -22.67
C PRO A 321 6.97 5.31 -21.47
N THR A 322 8.10 4.63 -21.68
CA THR A 322 8.82 3.98 -20.58
C THR A 322 9.58 5.05 -19.79
N LYS A 323 9.39 5.09 -18.47
CA LYS A 323 10.06 6.06 -17.56
C LYS A 323 11.61 5.96 -17.57
N SER A 324 12.18 4.99 -18.28
CA SER A 324 13.62 4.76 -18.40
C SER A 324 14.38 5.94 -19.05
N ARG A 325 13.72 6.78 -19.86
CA ARG A 325 14.38 7.93 -20.48
C ARG A 325 14.82 9.03 -19.50
N THR A 326 14.23 9.13 -18.31
CA THR A 326 14.55 10.21 -17.37
C THR A 326 15.86 9.96 -16.61
N ILE A 327 16.24 8.70 -16.36
CA ILE A 327 17.43 8.38 -15.55
C ILE A 327 18.73 8.70 -16.29
N ARG A 328 18.76 8.59 -17.63
CA ARG A 328 19.96 8.95 -18.42
C ARG A 328 20.24 10.45 -18.50
N LYS A 329 19.29 11.32 -18.16
CA LYS A 329 19.50 12.77 -18.13
C LYS A 329 20.00 13.31 -16.78
N LEU A 330 19.99 12.48 -15.74
CA LEU A 330 20.48 12.84 -14.40
C LEU A 330 21.87 12.26 -14.08
N ALA A 331 22.43 11.48 -15.02
CA ALA A 331 23.77 10.90 -14.93
C ALA A 331 24.76 11.53 -15.93
N LYS A 332 24.36 12.63 -16.58
CA LYS A 332 25.22 13.60 -17.24
C LYS A 332 25.06 14.90 -16.46
#